data_AF-A0AAB0A3Z9-F1
#
_entry.id   AF-A0AAB0A3Z9-F1
#
_cell.length_a   1.000
_cell.length_b   1.000
_cell.length_c   1.000
_cell.angle_alpha   90.00
_cell.angle_beta   90.00
_cell.angle_gamma   90.00
#
_symmetry.space_group_name_H-M   'P 1'
#
loop_
_entity.id
_entity.type
_entity.pdbx_description
1 polymer ?
#
loop_
_entity_poly.entity_id
_entity_poly.type
_entity_poly.pdbx_seq_one_letter_code
_entity_poly.pdbx_strand_id
1 'polypeptide(L)'
;MYQQYLNQAVRTLQNLSSDELKDLLNDDDKLDERVDLAVQTLESEKDVILSENRSLAESNLEKEPKLIELRSKVNELSEEGRALATSVKEKSEELKTKSSSTNPDTVLALLQAAAAESEEESEKIVKTFLDGELSIDAYLEQFMTPRKAMHSRKLKAEKMVELLRNGTNQQRTGMLPPLHGSPAPGISPYPSHASGFYPPPPQPSAGSIPYPIGPISMPMPGMFRPPY
;
A
#
# COMPACT_ATOMS: atom_id res chain seq x y z
N MET A 1 -37.07 36.79 -8.57
CA MET A 1 -36.43 37.02 -7.26
C MET A 1 -37.03 38.22 -6.51
N TYR A 2 -37.34 39.34 -7.16
CA TYR A 2 -37.87 40.53 -6.47
C TYR A 2 -39.33 40.47 -5.98
N GLN A 3 -40.10 39.48 -6.44
CA GLN A 3 -41.54 39.37 -6.14
C GLN A 3 -41.84 39.28 -4.63
N GLN A 4 -40.97 38.66 -3.84
CA GLN A 4 -41.14 38.55 -2.38
C GLN A 4 -41.03 39.92 -1.70
N TYR A 5 -40.03 40.71 -2.09
CA TYR A 5 -39.80 42.06 -1.57
C TYR A 5 -40.88 43.05 -2.03
N LEU A 6 -41.36 42.89 -3.27
CA LEU A 6 -42.52 43.63 -3.78
C LEU A 6 -43.78 43.32 -2.97
N ASN A 7 -44.04 42.03 -2.69
CA ASN A 7 -45.17 41.62 -1.85
C ASN A 7 -45.04 42.12 -0.41
N GLN A 8 -43.83 42.17 0.14
CA GLN A 8 -43.55 42.74 1.46
C GLN A 8 -43.82 44.25 1.47
N ALA A 9 -43.36 44.99 0.47
CA ALA A 9 -43.67 46.41 0.30
C ALA A 9 -45.18 46.66 0.17
N VAL A 10 -45.89 45.89 -0.67
CA VAL A 10 -47.36 46.00 -0.83
C VAL A 10 -48.11 45.72 0.47
N ARG A 11 -47.72 44.71 1.25
CA ARG A 11 -48.31 44.43 2.57
C ARG A 11 -48.13 45.58 3.54
N THR A 12 -47.00 46.28 3.46
CA THR A 12 -46.77 47.42 4.33
C THR A 12 -47.59 48.65 3.95
N LEU A 13 -47.92 48.81 2.67
CA LEU A 13 -48.80 49.88 2.18
C LEU A 13 -50.28 49.63 2.53
N GLN A 14 -50.70 48.36 2.62
CA GLN A 14 -52.07 47.98 2.97
C GLN A 14 -52.49 48.40 4.39
N ASN A 15 -51.53 48.72 5.26
CA ASN A 15 -51.79 49.13 6.64
C ASN A 15 -51.91 50.67 6.81
N LEU A 16 -51.73 51.45 5.74
CA LEU A 16 -51.79 52.91 5.75
C LEU A 16 -53.22 53.41 5.46
N SER A 17 -53.58 54.55 6.04
CA SER A 17 -54.83 55.25 5.75
C SER A 17 -54.80 55.97 4.40
N SER A 18 -55.96 56.37 3.89
CA SER A 18 -56.06 57.08 2.60
C SER A 18 -55.32 58.42 2.58
N ASP A 19 -55.17 59.09 3.72
CA ASP A 19 -54.47 60.37 3.80
C ASP A 19 -52.95 60.16 3.83
N GLU A 20 -52.47 59.12 4.53
CA GLU A 20 -51.06 58.72 4.54
C GLU A 20 -50.60 58.19 3.17
N LEU A 21 -51.45 57.47 2.44
CA LEU A 21 -51.16 57.02 1.07
C LEU A 21 -51.09 58.18 0.07
N LYS A 22 -51.90 59.22 0.27
CA LYS A 22 -51.83 60.45 -0.56
C LYS A 22 -50.60 61.27 -0.23
N ASP A 23 -50.21 61.36 1.03
CA ASP A 23 -48.98 62.02 1.46
C ASP A 23 -47.76 61.29 0.86
N LEU A 24 -47.72 59.96 0.95
CA LEU A 24 -46.67 59.12 0.36
C LEU A 24 -46.62 59.21 -1.18
N LEU A 25 -47.76 59.38 -1.85
CA LEU A 25 -47.81 59.53 -3.32
C LEU A 25 -47.29 60.91 -3.79
N ASN A 26 -47.33 61.92 -2.93
CA ASN A 26 -46.93 63.30 -3.25
C ASN A 26 -45.51 63.64 -2.77
N ASP A 27 -44.81 62.69 -2.14
CA ASP A 27 -43.50 62.87 -1.51
C ASP A 27 -42.58 61.70 -1.89
N ASP A 28 -41.78 61.90 -2.93
CA ASP A 28 -40.89 60.87 -3.50
C ASP A 28 -39.85 60.39 -2.46
N ASP A 29 -39.38 61.26 -1.56
CA ASP A 29 -38.39 60.90 -0.54
C ASP A 29 -38.97 59.88 0.46
N LYS A 30 -40.25 60.04 0.85
CA LYS A 30 -40.94 59.07 1.71
C LYS A 30 -41.18 57.73 1.01
N LEU A 31 -41.40 57.76 -0.30
CA LEU A 31 -41.56 56.55 -1.10
C LEU A 31 -40.24 55.78 -1.19
N ASP A 32 -39.12 56.48 -1.39
CA ASP A 32 -37.77 55.90 -1.42
C ASP A 32 -37.39 55.28 -0.07
N GLU A 33 -37.67 55.96 1.05
CA GLU A 33 -37.46 55.40 2.40
C GLU A 33 -38.23 54.07 2.58
N ARG A 34 -39.43 53.95 1.99
CA ARG A 34 -40.23 52.72 2.05
C ARG A 34 -39.63 51.59 1.23
N VAL A 35 -39.00 51.90 0.11
CA VAL A 35 -38.27 50.95 -0.74
C VAL A 35 -37.01 50.48 -0.03
N ASP A 36 -36.26 51.38 0.61
CA ASP A 36 -35.08 51.05 1.41
C ASP A 36 -35.43 50.07 2.54
N LEU A 37 -36.54 50.33 3.26
CA LEU A 37 -37.05 49.41 4.29
C LEU A 37 -37.43 48.02 3.71
N ALA A 38 -37.92 47.96 2.48
CA ALA A 38 -38.25 46.69 1.82
C ALA A 38 -37.01 45.90 1.38
N VAL A 39 -35.90 46.59 1.11
CA VAL A 39 -34.62 45.99 0.68
C VAL A 39 -33.66 45.76 1.86
N GLN A 40 -33.87 46.40 3.00
CA GLN A 40 -33.03 46.25 4.21
C GLN A 40 -32.86 44.79 4.67
N THR A 41 -33.88 43.94 4.46
CA THR A 41 -33.79 42.50 4.77
C THR A 41 -32.78 41.79 3.84
N LEU A 42 -32.77 42.12 2.55
CA LEU A 42 -31.77 41.62 1.59
C LEU A 42 -30.37 42.07 1.95
N GLU A 43 -30.20 43.32 2.36
CA GLU A 43 -28.90 43.85 2.78
C GLU A 43 -28.39 43.13 4.02
N SER A 44 -29.26 42.87 4.99
CA SER A 44 -28.92 42.10 6.19
C SER A 44 -28.52 40.66 5.85
N GLU A 45 -29.27 39.99 4.97
CA GLU A 45 -28.93 38.63 4.51
C GLU A 45 -27.60 38.60 3.75
N LYS A 46 -27.34 39.60 2.89
CA LYS A 46 -26.08 39.76 2.18
C LYS A 46 -24.93 39.89 3.18
N ASP A 47 -25.06 40.72 4.20
CA ASP A 47 -24.00 40.94 5.19
C ASP A 47 -23.70 39.68 6.01
N VAL A 48 -24.73 38.90 6.36
CA VAL A 48 -24.57 37.59 7.00
C VAL A 48 -23.78 36.65 6.10
N ILE A 49 -24.19 36.50 4.84
CA ILE A 49 -23.51 35.60 3.88
C ILE A 49 -22.06 36.04 3.63
N LEU A 50 -21.81 37.34 3.51
CA LEU A 50 -20.46 37.87 3.33
C LEU A 50 -19.59 37.59 4.56
N SER A 51 -20.15 37.75 5.76
CA SER A 51 -19.45 37.44 7.01
C SER A 51 -19.11 35.94 7.11
N GLU A 52 -20.08 35.08 6.81
CA GLU A 52 -19.90 33.62 6.81
C GLU A 52 -18.86 33.18 5.77
N ASN A 53 -18.97 33.68 4.53
CA ASN A 53 -18.02 33.37 3.47
C ASN A 53 -16.61 33.81 3.85
N ARG A 54 -16.47 35.01 4.43
CA ARG A 54 -15.19 35.52 4.92
C ARG A 54 -14.62 34.62 6.01
N SER A 55 -15.41 34.26 7.02
CA SER A 55 -14.97 33.37 8.10
C SER A 55 -14.52 32.01 7.58
N LEU A 56 -15.25 31.44 6.62
CA LEU A 56 -14.88 30.17 5.97
C LEU A 56 -13.59 30.31 5.15
N ALA A 57 -13.44 31.40 4.39
CA ALA A 57 -12.23 31.66 3.62
C ALA A 57 -11.01 31.82 4.54
N GLU A 58 -11.13 32.59 5.63
CA GLU A 58 -10.07 32.75 6.63
C GLU A 58 -9.70 31.41 7.28
N SER A 59 -10.69 30.60 7.68
CA SER A 59 -10.42 29.26 8.25
C SER A 59 -9.77 28.29 7.25
N ASN A 60 -10.10 28.40 5.96
CA ASN A 60 -9.47 27.59 4.92
C ASN A 60 -8.02 28.01 4.68
N LEU A 61 -7.76 29.32 4.62
CA LEU A 61 -6.41 29.87 4.48
C LEU A 61 -5.52 29.51 5.68
N GLU A 62 -6.08 29.51 6.90
CA GLU A 62 -5.34 29.10 8.10
C GLU A 62 -4.90 27.62 8.06
N LYS A 63 -5.66 26.75 7.40
CA LYS A 63 -5.35 25.32 7.27
C LYS A 63 -4.36 25.01 6.16
N GLU A 64 -4.20 25.89 5.18
CA GLU A 64 -3.28 25.73 4.05
C GLU A 64 -1.83 25.45 4.47
N PRO A 65 -1.19 26.21 5.39
CA PRO A 65 0.20 25.95 5.77
C PRO A 65 0.38 24.56 6.40
N LYS A 66 -0.56 24.15 7.26
CA LYS A 66 -0.55 22.82 7.88
C LYS A 66 -0.73 21.70 6.84
N LEU A 67 -1.56 21.93 5.83
CA LEU A 67 -1.75 20.98 4.73
C LEU A 67 -0.48 20.83 3.90
N ILE A 68 0.21 21.93 3.61
CA ILE A 68 1.49 21.93 2.89
C ILE A 68 2.56 21.17 3.68
N GLU A 69 2.68 21.46 4.98
CA GLU A 69 3.63 20.77 5.88
C GLU A 69 3.39 19.26 5.91
N LEU A 70 2.14 18.84 6.13
CA LEU A 70 1.78 17.42 6.18
C LEU A 70 2.04 16.72 4.84
N ARG A 71 1.73 17.38 3.72
CA ARG A 71 2.05 16.85 2.38
C ARG A 71 3.54 16.68 2.18
N SER A 72 4.36 17.66 2.60
CA SER A 72 5.82 17.55 2.56
C SER A 72 6.29 16.37 3.39
N LYS A 73 5.78 16.22 4.62
CA LYS A 73 6.15 15.12 5.52
C LYS A 73 5.81 13.75 4.94
N VAL A 74 4.64 13.62 4.32
CA VAL A 74 4.24 12.38 3.64
C VAL A 74 5.15 12.09 2.47
N ASN A 75 5.53 13.10 1.68
CA ASN A 75 6.44 12.90 0.56
C ASN A 75 7.83 12.45 1.03
N GLU A 76 8.39 13.10 2.04
CA GLU A 76 9.66 12.72 2.67
C GLU A 76 9.65 11.27 3.16
N LEU A 77 8.62 10.88 3.94
CA LEU A 77 8.51 9.51 4.47
C LEU A 77 8.30 8.48 3.35
N SER A 78 7.59 8.83 2.30
CA SER A 78 7.41 7.99 1.11
C SER A 78 8.74 7.79 0.37
N GLU A 79 9.54 8.84 0.22
CA GLU A 79 10.86 8.78 -0.39
C GLU A 79 11.83 7.95 0.47
N GLU A 80 11.86 8.16 1.78
CA GLU A 80 12.65 7.37 2.72
C GLU A 80 12.25 5.89 2.68
N GLY A 81 10.95 5.60 2.73
CA GLY A 81 10.43 4.25 2.62
C GLY A 81 10.81 3.58 1.30
N ARG A 82 10.79 4.31 0.18
CA ARG A 82 11.23 3.82 -1.13
C ARG A 82 12.73 3.55 -1.18
N ALA A 83 13.54 4.41 -0.56
CA ALA A 83 14.98 4.22 -0.47
C ALA A 83 15.32 2.98 0.38
N LEU A 84 14.68 2.82 1.54
CA LEU A 84 14.83 1.65 2.39
C LEU A 84 14.37 0.37 1.68
N ALA A 85 13.23 0.38 1.00
CA ALA A 85 12.74 -0.77 0.23
C ALA A 85 13.72 -1.18 -0.87
N THR A 86 14.30 -0.20 -1.57
CA THR A 86 15.34 -0.45 -2.58
C THR A 86 16.58 -1.06 -1.94
N SER A 87 17.07 -0.50 -0.83
CA SER A 87 18.23 -1.04 -0.10
C SER A 87 18.01 -2.47 0.41
N VAL A 88 16.80 -2.77 0.91
CA VAL A 88 16.44 -4.13 1.34
C VAL A 88 16.42 -5.08 0.15
N LYS A 89 15.87 -4.66 -0.99
CA LYS A 89 15.83 -5.46 -2.21
C LYS A 89 17.26 -5.77 -2.70
N GLU A 90 18.13 -4.77 -2.78
CA GLU A 90 19.53 -4.94 -3.16
C GLU A 90 20.27 -5.90 -2.23
N LYS A 91 20.14 -5.71 -0.92
CA LYS A 91 20.74 -6.62 0.08
C LYS A 91 20.17 -8.05 -0.02
N SER A 92 18.88 -8.19 -0.31
CA SER A 92 18.26 -9.50 -0.52
C SER A 92 18.79 -10.18 -1.79
N GLU A 93 19.01 -9.43 -2.87
CA GLU A 93 19.60 -9.95 -4.10
C GLU A 93 21.08 -10.33 -3.89
N GLU A 94 21.84 -9.51 -3.18
CA GLU A 94 23.23 -9.83 -2.79
C GLU A 94 23.29 -11.08 -1.91
N LEU A 95 22.38 -11.21 -0.94
CA LEU A 95 22.30 -12.41 -0.10
C LEU A 95 21.91 -13.63 -0.93
N LYS A 96 20.97 -13.49 -1.88
CA LYS A 96 20.57 -14.58 -2.77
C LYS A 96 21.73 -15.03 -3.66
N THR A 97 22.51 -14.11 -4.21
CA THR A 97 23.67 -14.47 -5.05
C THR A 97 24.75 -15.18 -4.22
N LYS A 98 25.10 -14.66 -3.02
CA LYS A 98 26.04 -15.31 -2.10
C LYS A 98 25.53 -16.67 -1.60
N SER A 99 24.24 -16.78 -1.28
CA SER A 99 23.62 -18.05 -0.90
C SER A 99 23.65 -19.02 -2.08
N SER A 100 23.45 -18.56 -3.31
CA SER A 100 23.44 -19.45 -4.48
C SER A 100 24.79 -20.09 -4.77
N SER A 101 25.90 -19.36 -4.58
CA SER A 101 27.26 -19.90 -4.73
C SER A 101 27.69 -20.79 -3.56
N THR A 102 27.04 -20.65 -2.40
CA THR A 102 27.30 -21.46 -1.20
C THR A 102 26.20 -22.48 -0.91
N ASN A 103 25.27 -22.67 -1.85
CA ASN A 103 24.21 -23.65 -1.74
C ASN A 103 24.86 -25.02 -1.45
N PRO A 104 24.53 -25.67 -0.33
CA PRO A 104 25.24 -26.85 0.11
C PRO A 104 25.10 -28.00 -0.90
N ASP A 105 23.95 -28.13 -1.56
CA ASP A 105 23.75 -29.13 -2.62
C ASP A 105 24.66 -28.88 -3.83
N THR A 106 24.86 -27.62 -4.22
CA THR A 106 25.78 -27.25 -5.30
C THR A 106 27.23 -27.54 -4.93
N VAL A 107 27.64 -27.21 -3.70
CA VAL A 107 28.99 -27.51 -3.20
C VAL A 107 29.22 -29.02 -3.10
N LEU A 108 28.23 -29.80 -2.68
CA LEU A 108 28.30 -31.26 -2.65
C LEU A 108 28.49 -31.84 -4.05
N ALA A 109 27.71 -31.39 -5.04
CA ALA A 109 27.82 -31.85 -6.42
C ALA A 109 29.21 -31.52 -7.01
N LEU A 110 29.73 -30.32 -6.77
CA LEU A 110 31.08 -29.93 -7.18
C LEU A 110 32.16 -30.79 -6.52
N LEU A 111 32.00 -31.10 -5.24
CA LEU A 111 32.94 -31.95 -4.51
C LEU A 111 32.95 -33.39 -5.03
N GLN A 112 31.79 -33.93 -5.40
CA GLN A 112 31.66 -35.25 -6.04
C GLN A 112 32.30 -35.26 -7.43
N ALA A 113 32.08 -34.22 -8.23
CA ALA A 113 32.71 -34.08 -9.55
C ALA A 113 34.25 -34.01 -9.43
N ALA A 114 34.78 -33.20 -8.51
CA ALA A 114 36.22 -33.11 -8.26
C ALA A 114 36.82 -34.39 -7.64
N ALA A 115 36.01 -35.22 -6.99
CA ALA A 115 36.44 -36.55 -6.55
C ALA A 115 36.56 -37.52 -7.75
N ALA A 116 35.57 -37.51 -8.66
CA ALA A 116 35.58 -38.31 -9.88
C ALA A 116 36.72 -37.91 -10.83
N GLU A 117 36.99 -36.61 -10.98
CA GLU A 117 38.11 -36.11 -11.80
C GLU A 117 39.47 -36.62 -11.29
N SER A 118 39.72 -36.58 -9.98
CA SER A 118 40.96 -37.17 -9.44
C SER A 118 40.97 -38.69 -9.43
N GLU A 119 39.81 -39.35 -9.46
CA GLU A 119 39.73 -40.79 -9.70
C GLU A 119 40.20 -41.11 -11.13
N GLU A 120 39.67 -40.40 -12.13
CA GLU A 120 40.07 -40.52 -13.54
C GLU A 120 41.56 -40.21 -13.74
N GLU A 121 42.08 -39.14 -13.13
CA GLU A 121 43.51 -38.80 -13.16
C GLU A 121 44.37 -39.94 -12.59
N SER A 122 43.95 -40.53 -11.46
CA SER A 122 44.66 -41.66 -10.87
C SER A 122 44.60 -42.91 -11.73
N GLU A 123 43.48 -43.16 -12.43
CA GLU A 123 43.32 -44.27 -13.37
C GLU A 123 44.17 -44.08 -14.62
N LYS A 124 44.31 -42.85 -15.11
CA LYS A 124 45.20 -42.52 -16.23
C LYS A 124 46.65 -42.85 -15.89
N ILE A 125 47.10 -42.52 -14.68
CA ILE A 125 48.47 -42.85 -14.20
C ILE A 125 48.65 -44.37 -14.11
N VAL A 126 47.65 -45.10 -13.60
CA VAL A 126 47.67 -46.58 -13.58
C VAL A 126 47.80 -47.14 -14.99
N LYS A 127 47.04 -46.61 -15.94
CA LYS A 127 47.10 -47.06 -17.34
C LYS A 127 48.48 -46.85 -17.95
N THR A 128 49.04 -45.65 -17.83
CA THR A 128 50.39 -45.32 -18.32
C THR A 128 51.47 -46.23 -17.71
N PHE A 129 51.32 -46.61 -16.43
CA PHE A 129 52.20 -47.59 -15.80
C PHE A 129 52.04 -49.01 -16.38
N LEU A 130 50.81 -49.47 -16.60
CA LEU A 130 50.52 -50.78 -17.19
C LEU A 130 50.98 -50.89 -18.65
N ASP A 131 50.94 -49.78 -19.38
CA ASP A 131 51.45 -49.67 -20.76
C ASP A 131 53.00 -49.66 -20.80
N GLY A 132 53.67 -49.63 -19.64
CA GLY A 132 55.13 -49.68 -19.51
C GLY A 132 55.83 -48.34 -19.75
N GLU A 133 55.07 -47.25 -19.88
CA GLU A 133 55.57 -45.90 -20.14
C GLU A 133 56.08 -45.19 -18.87
N LEU A 134 55.85 -45.78 -17.69
CA LEU A 134 56.19 -45.20 -16.39
C LEU A 134 57.02 -46.16 -15.54
N SER A 135 58.07 -45.67 -14.87
CA SER A 135 58.82 -46.47 -13.89
C SER A 135 58.04 -46.64 -12.58
N ILE A 136 58.37 -47.67 -11.80
CA ILE A 136 57.71 -47.95 -10.52
C ILE A 136 57.84 -46.78 -9.55
N ASP A 137 59.03 -46.18 -9.44
CA ASP A 137 59.26 -45.05 -8.53
C ASP A 137 58.44 -43.82 -8.95
N ALA A 138 58.38 -43.52 -10.26
CA ALA A 138 57.57 -42.44 -10.79
C ALA A 138 56.07 -42.69 -10.61
N TYR A 139 55.63 -43.94 -10.71
CA TYR A 139 54.24 -44.34 -10.47
C TYR A 139 53.83 -44.05 -9.05
N LEU A 140 54.63 -44.49 -8.07
CA LEU A 140 54.32 -44.28 -6.65
C LEU A 140 54.28 -42.79 -6.29
N GLU A 141 55.17 -41.97 -6.85
CA GLU A 141 55.17 -40.53 -6.62
C GLU A 141 53.93 -39.84 -7.23
N GLN A 142 53.60 -40.15 -8.48
CA GLN A 142 52.50 -39.50 -9.19
C GLN A 142 51.12 -40.01 -8.78
N PHE A 143 50.95 -41.30 -8.49
CA PHE A 143 49.66 -41.91 -8.16
C PHE A 143 49.16 -41.50 -6.77
N MET A 144 50.06 -41.40 -5.79
CA MET A 144 49.68 -41.20 -4.39
C MET A 144 48.99 -39.86 -4.14
N THR A 145 49.36 -38.82 -4.88
CA THR A 145 48.80 -37.47 -4.75
C THR A 145 47.31 -37.40 -5.14
N PRO A 146 46.90 -37.70 -6.39
CA PRO A 146 45.50 -37.68 -6.80
C PRO A 146 44.67 -38.74 -6.06
N ARG A 147 45.25 -39.91 -5.72
CA ARG A 147 44.53 -40.95 -4.98
C ARG A 147 44.18 -40.52 -3.55
N LYS A 148 45.11 -39.88 -2.83
CA LYS A 148 44.84 -39.29 -1.51
C LYS A 148 43.80 -38.17 -1.61
N ALA A 149 43.91 -37.31 -2.62
CA ALA A 149 42.94 -36.23 -2.84
C ALA A 149 41.54 -36.77 -3.09
N MET A 150 41.39 -37.78 -3.96
CA MET A 150 40.13 -38.45 -4.26
C MET A 150 39.48 -39.05 -3.01
N HIS A 151 40.22 -39.83 -2.20
CA HIS A 151 39.68 -40.39 -0.95
C HIS A 151 39.28 -39.30 0.04
N SER A 152 40.08 -38.24 0.18
CA SER A 152 39.75 -37.09 1.04
C SER A 152 38.45 -36.40 0.58
N ARG A 153 38.27 -36.18 -0.73
CA ARG A 153 37.07 -35.56 -1.28
C ARG A 153 35.84 -36.46 -1.14
N LYS A 154 35.94 -37.77 -1.39
CA LYS A 154 34.87 -38.75 -1.16
C LYS A 154 34.40 -38.75 0.30
N LEU A 155 35.33 -38.83 1.25
CA LEU A 155 35.01 -38.80 2.68
C LEU A 155 34.32 -37.47 3.07
N LYS A 156 34.82 -36.34 2.57
CA LYS A 156 34.20 -35.02 2.82
C LYS A 156 32.79 -34.94 2.22
N ALA A 157 32.56 -35.49 1.02
CA ALA A 157 31.25 -35.53 0.39
C ALA A 157 30.26 -36.39 1.19
N GLU A 158 30.67 -37.58 1.63
CA GLU A 158 29.86 -38.45 2.50
C GLU A 158 29.48 -37.75 3.81
N LYS A 159 30.44 -37.09 4.47
CA LYS A 159 30.16 -36.33 5.69
C LYS A 159 29.24 -35.15 5.46
N MET A 160 29.36 -34.48 4.31
CA MET A 160 28.47 -33.38 3.95
C MET A 160 27.03 -33.88 3.71
N VAL A 161 26.83 -35.04 3.08
CA VAL A 161 25.52 -35.68 2.94
C VAL A 161 24.91 -35.99 4.31
N GLU A 162 25.69 -36.54 5.24
CA GLU A 162 25.23 -36.81 6.61
C GLU A 162 24.78 -35.51 7.32
N LEU A 163 25.57 -34.44 7.21
CA LEU A 163 25.25 -33.14 7.81
C LEU A 163 23.96 -32.54 7.21
N LEU A 164 23.79 -32.61 5.89
CA LEU A 164 22.59 -32.10 5.22
C LEU A 164 21.33 -32.86 5.62
N ARG A 165 21.43 -34.19 5.75
CA ARG A 165 20.33 -35.05 6.22
C ARG A 165 19.96 -34.79 7.68
N ASN A 166 20.94 -34.54 8.53
CA ASN A 166 20.72 -34.27 9.96
C ASN A 166 20.20 -32.85 10.20
N GLY A 167 20.65 -31.86 9.42
CA GLY A 167 20.18 -30.47 9.48
C GLY A 167 18.71 -30.33 9.08
N THR A 168 18.23 -31.11 8.11
CA THR A 168 16.80 -31.11 7.72
C THR A 168 15.90 -31.66 8.85
N ASN A 169 16.40 -32.58 9.67
CA ASN A 169 15.65 -33.13 10.80
C ASN A 169 15.53 -32.13 11.97
N GLN A 170 16.56 -31.31 12.23
CA GLN A 170 16.50 -30.29 13.28
C GLN A 170 15.58 -29.11 12.93
N GLN A 171 15.42 -28.77 11.65
CA GLN A 171 14.48 -27.71 11.24
C GLN A 171 13.00 -28.10 11.45
N ARG A 172 12.67 -29.41 11.54
CA ARG A 172 11.30 -29.86 11.86
C ARG A 172 10.95 -29.72 13.35
N THR A 173 11.93 -29.64 14.24
CA THR A 173 11.71 -29.48 15.70
C THR A 173 11.66 -28.02 16.16
N GLY A 174 11.86 -27.05 15.25
CA GLY A 174 11.81 -25.61 15.53
C GLY A 174 10.50 -24.92 15.12
N MET A 175 9.49 -25.67 14.68
CA MET A 175 8.16 -25.10 14.46
C MET A 175 7.56 -24.72 15.81
N LEU A 176 7.46 -23.41 16.06
CA LEU A 176 6.75 -22.84 17.20
C LEU A 176 5.39 -23.55 17.37
N PRO A 177 5.00 -23.91 18.60
CA PRO A 177 3.68 -24.49 18.82
C PRO A 177 2.61 -23.47 18.38
N PRO A 178 1.47 -23.92 17.82
CA PRO A 178 0.37 -23.02 17.50
C PRO A 178 0.01 -22.22 18.75
N LEU A 179 0.06 -20.89 18.66
CA LEU A 179 -0.39 -20.00 19.71
C LEU A 179 -1.88 -20.26 19.95
N HIS A 180 -2.17 -21.11 20.94
CA HIS A 180 -3.51 -21.34 21.42
C HIS A 180 -3.98 -20.04 22.07
N GLY A 181 -4.83 -19.31 21.35
CA GLY A 181 -5.35 -18.00 21.76
C GLY A 181 -6.02 -18.09 23.12
N SER A 182 -5.35 -17.58 24.14
CA SER A 182 -5.98 -17.24 25.41
C SER A 182 -6.53 -15.82 25.30
N PRO A 183 -7.81 -15.57 25.56
CA PRO A 183 -8.37 -14.23 25.44
C PRO A 183 -7.95 -13.38 26.65
N ALA A 184 -7.25 -12.28 26.39
CA ALA A 184 -7.02 -11.24 27.39
C ALA A 184 -8.33 -10.47 27.68
N PRO A 185 -8.58 -10.04 28.93
CA PRO A 185 -9.82 -9.38 29.32
C PRO A 185 -9.83 -7.92 28.85
N GLY A 186 -10.52 -7.66 27.74
CA GLY A 186 -10.86 -6.31 27.30
C GLY A 186 -12.12 -5.82 28.01
N ILE A 187 -11.98 -4.80 28.86
CA ILE A 187 -13.08 -4.01 29.38
C ILE A 187 -13.61 -3.14 28.23
N SER A 188 -14.79 -3.50 27.69
CA SER A 188 -15.59 -2.66 26.79
C SER A 188 -16.99 -2.49 27.39
N PRO A 189 -17.55 -1.27 27.43
CA PRO A 189 -18.75 -0.98 28.20
C PRO A 189 -20.00 -0.98 27.31
N TYR A 190 -20.54 -2.13 26.94
CA TYR A 190 -21.94 -2.18 26.46
C TYR A 190 -22.59 -3.53 26.80
N PRO A 191 -23.79 -3.54 27.42
CA PRO A 191 -24.44 -4.77 27.85
C PRO A 191 -25.06 -5.51 26.66
N SER A 192 -24.68 -6.79 26.53
CA SER A 192 -25.36 -7.76 25.68
C SER A 192 -26.61 -8.27 26.39
N HIS A 193 -27.73 -8.30 25.66
CA HIS A 193 -28.88 -9.16 25.99
C HIS A 193 -29.16 -10.03 24.79
N ALA A 194 -29.06 -11.33 25.00
CA ALA A 194 -29.43 -12.37 24.06
C ALA A 194 -30.95 -12.59 24.09
N SER A 195 -31.61 -12.57 22.93
CA SER A 195 -32.78 -13.40 22.59
C SER A 195 -33.28 -13.03 21.20
N GLY A 196 -33.45 -14.02 20.34
CA GLY A 196 -33.64 -13.85 18.90
C GLY A 196 -34.95 -13.21 18.45
N PHE A 197 -34.87 -12.54 17.29
CA PHE A 197 -35.93 -12.30 16.33
C PHE A 197 -35.26 -11.77 15.05
N TYR A 198 -35.75 -12.13 13.86
CA TYR A 198 -35.47 -11.62 12.50
C TYR A 198 -34.95 -12.64 11.46
N PRO A 199 -35.66 -12.81 10.32
CA PRO A 199 -35.32 -13.74 9.23
C PRO A 199 -34.35 -13.13 8.19
N PRO A 200 -33.72 -13.93 7.31
CA PRO A 200 -32.81 -13.44 6.27
C PRO A 200 -33.55 -12.75 5.10
N PRO A 201 -32.87 -11.84 4.35
CA PRO A 201 -33.50 -10.99 3.33
C PRO A 201 -33.77 -11.74 2.01
N PRO A 202 -34.83 -11.37 1.25
CA PRO A 202 -35.16 -11.98 -0.04
C PRO A 202 -34.36 -11.36 -1.20
N GLN A 203 -34.00 -12.20 -2.18
CA GLN A 203 -33.41 -11.77 -3.46
C GLN A 203 -34.44 -11.03 -4.33
N PRO A 204 -34.04 -10.01 -5.12
CA PRO A 204 -35.01 -9.22 -5.87
C PRO A 204 -35.38 -9.84 -7.23
N SER A 205 -36.70 -9.95 -7.45
CA SER A 205 -37.34 -10.09 -8.76
C SER A 205 -37.67 -8.70 -9.34
N ALA A 206 -37.75 -8.63 -10.67
CA ALA A 206 -37.89 -7.45 -11.50
C ALA A 206 -39.07 -6.53 -11.14
N GLY A 207 -38.83 -5.21 -11.16
CA GLY A 207 -39.89 -4.21 -11.22
C GLY A 207 -39.57 -2.93 -10.44
N SER A 208 -39.32 -1.83 -11.17
CA SER A 208 -39.49 -0.43 -10.77
C SER A 208 -38.78 0.10 -9.51
N ILE A 209 -37.67 0.86 -9.69
CA ILE A 209 -37.26 2.06 -8.91
C ILE A 209 -36.15 2.80 -9.71
N PRO A 210 -36.07 4.16 -9.67
CA PRO A 210 -35.40 4.97 -10.68
C PRO A 210 -34.01 5.40 -10.21
N TYR A 211 -32.99 4.59 -10.47
CA TYR A 211 -31.60 5.03 -10.42
C TYR A 211 -30.85 4.43 -11.61
N PRO A 212 -30.08 5.22 -12.39
CA PRO A 212 -29.38 4.70 -13.55
C PRO A 212 -28.24 3.79 -13.10
N ILE A 213 -28.44 2.48 -13.22
CA ILE A 213 -27.38 1.48 -13.14
C ILE A 213 -26.85 1.28 -14.57
N GLY A 214 -25.85 2.07 -14.93
CA GLY A 214 -25.09 1.96 -16.17
C GLY A 214 -23.60 2.16 -15.89
N PRO A 215 -22.70 1.66 -16.76
CA PRO A 215 -21.27 1.74 -16.53
C PRO A 215 -20.85 3.20 -16.54
N ILE A 216 -20.31 3.68 -15.42
CA ILE A 216 -19.73 5.03 -15.34
C ILE A 216 -18.41 5.01 -16.12
N SER A 217 -18.46 5.38 -17.39
CA SER A 217 -17.30 5.80 -18.16
C SER A 217 -16.89 7.20 -17.70
N MET A 218 -16.10 7.28 -16.64
CA MET A 218 -15.38 8.51 -16.30
C MET A 218 -14.20 8.68 -17.26
N PRO A 219 -14.04 9.84 -17.93
CA PRO A 219 -12.87 10.11 -18.75
C PRO A 219 -11.67 10.34 -17.82
N MET A 220 -10.71 9.44 -17.86
CA MET A 220 -9.41 9.59 -17.20
C MET A 220 -8.62 10.73 -17.89
N PRO A 221 -8.13 11.74 -17.14
CA PRO A 221 -7.28 12.78 -17.70
C PRO A 221 -5.91 12.23 -18.13
N GLY A 222 -5.63 12.29 -19.44
CA GLY A 222 -4.30 12.49 -20.02
C GLY A 222 -3.22 11.42 -19.78
N MET A 223 -3.22 10.35 -20.59
CA MET A 223 -1.96 9.68 -20.94
C MET A 223 -1.61 10.00 -22.39
N PHE A 224 -0.74 10.98 -22.58
CA PHE A 224 -0.02 11.22 -23.83
C PHE A 224 0.78 9.94 -24.18
N ARG A 225 0.50 9.33 -25.32
CA ARG A 225 1.41 8.38 -25.98
C ARG A 225 2.05 9.09 -27.18
N PRO A 226 3.38 8.98 -27.38
CA PRO A 226 4.03 9.53 -28.56
C PRO A 226 3.76 8.64 -29.79
N PRO A 227 3.74 9.20 -31.01
CA PRO A 227 3.67 8.40 -32.22
C PRO A 227 5.04 7.77 -32.53
N TYR A 228 4.98 6.65 -33.24
CA TYR A 228 6.11 5.97 -33.87
C TYR A 228 6.88 6.87 -34.83
#